data_AF-A0A0K1QA65-F1
#
_entry.id   AF-A0A0K1QA65-F1
#
_cell.length_a   1.000
_cell.length_b   1.000
_cell.length_c   1.000
_cell.angle_alpha   90.00
_cell.angle_beta   90.00
_cell.angle_gamma   90.00
#
_symmetry.space_group_name_H-M   'P 1'
#
loop_
_entity.id
_entity.type
_entity.pdbx_description
1 polymer ?
#
loop_
_entity_poly.entity_id
_entity_poly.type
_entity_poly.pdbx_seq_one_letter_code
_entity_poly.pdbx_strand_id
1 'polypeptide(L)'
;MLARSSGLVVLCGPAGVGKTTVANVLGRHGAVTMLGDLRLPDELSAALHRAEHAVVAAVVRSGESLGLARRWQDMGIAHGLLERASLAVVTLRRLPRASPRTDAPDDILVVEVLEPGGVLRTSSLVEEVRALVATGLVTEEAARFNVPDYA
;
A
#
# COMPACT_ATOMS: atom_id res chain seq x y z
N MET A 1 13.84 2.19 -16.73
CA MET A 1 13.47 1.71 -15.38
C MET A 1 13.47 0.19 -15.45
N LEU A 2 14.50 -0.47 -14.94
CA LEU A 2 14.59 -1.94 -14.97
C LEU A 2 13.51 -2.50 -14.02
N ALA A 3 12.61 -3.32 -14.56
CA ALA A 3 11.62 -4.03 -13.75
C ALA A 3 12.37 -4.92 -12.75
N ARG A 4 11.97 -4.88 -11.46
CA ARG A 4 12.51 -5.80 -10.46
C ARG A 4 12.31 -7.24 -10.94
N SER A 5 13.33 -8.08 -10.80
CA SER A 5 13.25 -9.51 -11.13
C SER A 5 12.57 -10.32 -10.03
N SER A 6 12.54 -9.81 -8.79
CA SER A 6 11.88 -10.44 -7.64
C SER A 6 11.50 -9.41 -6.57
N GLY A 7 10.59 -9.80 -5.68
CA GLY A 7 10.21 -9.02 -4.50
C GLY A 7 8.71 -9.11 -4.17
N LEU A 8 8.36 -8.75 -2.93
CA LEU A 8 6.98 -8.72 -2.44
C LEU A 8 6.44 -7.29 -2.44
N VAL A 9 5.32 -7.06 -3.13
CA VAL A 9 4.52 -5.83 -3.00
C VAL A 9 3.28 -6.12 -2.17
N VAL A 10 3.09 -5.39 -1.07
CA VAL A 10 1.91 -5.54 -0.22
C VAL A 10 1.03 -4.30 -0.28
N LEU A 11 -0.21 -4.51 -0.69
CA LEU A 11 -1.24 -3.48 -0.73
C LEU A 11 -1.98 -3.48 0.61
N CYS A 12 -1.96 -2.35 1.32
CA CYS A 12 -2.70 -2.16 2.57
C CYS A 12 -3.51 -0.85 2.56
N GLY A 13 -4.35 -0.68 3.56
CA GLY A 13 -5.32 0.40 3.71
C GLY A 13 -6.69 -0.11 4.20
N PRO A 14 -7.61 0.78 4.59
CA PRO A 14 -8.97 0.44 5.04
C PRO A 14 -9.80 -0.39 4.05
N ALA A 15 -10.94 -0.90 4.49
CA ALA A 15 -11.91 -1.51 3.57
C ALA A 15 -12.39 -0.48 2.52
N GLY A 16 -12.70 -0.93 1.30
CA GLY A 16 -13.27 -0.07 0.25
C GLY A 16 -12.29 0.83 -0.52
N VAL A 17 -11.02 0.93 -0.11
CA VAL A 17 -10.02 1.82 -0.78
C VAL A 17 -9.48 1.31 -2.13
N GLY A 18 -9.99 0.18 -2.64
CA GLY A 18 -9.60 -0.33 -3.96
C GLY A 18 -8.36 -1.23 -4.02
N LYS A 19 -7.89 -1.79 -2.89
CA LYS A 19 -6.74 -2.73 -2.86
C LYS A 19 -6.86 -3.86 -3.88
N THR A 20 -8.02 -4.52 -3.93
CA THR A 20 -8.29 -5.61 -4.89
C THR A 20 -8.28 -5.11 -6.34
N THR A 21 -8.73 -3.89 -6.58
CA THR A 21 -8.68 -3.27 -7.92
C THR A 21 -7.23 -3.06 -8.36
N VAL A 22 -6.39 -2.48 -7.51
CA VAL A 22 -4.96 -2.27 -7.79
C VAL A 22 -4.24 -3.62 -7.97
N ALA A 23 -4.50 -4.59 -7.09
CA ALA A 23 -4.02 -5.97 -7.23
C ALA A 23 -4.35 -6.58 -8.60
N ASN A 24 -5.60 -6.46 -9.03
CA ASN A 24 -6.03 -6.99 -10.33
C ASN A 24 -5.34 -6.31 -11.51
N VAL A 25 -5.10 -5.00 -11.44
CA VAL A 25 -4.34 -4.26 -12.46
C VAL A 25 -2.90 -4.77 -12.50
N LEU A 26 -2.25 -4.91 -11.35
CA LEU A 26 -0.88 -5.43 -11.24
C LEU A 26 -0.76 -6.85 -11.82
N GLY A 27 -1.71 -7.74 -11.51
CA GLY A 27 -1.70 -9.11 -12.01
C GLY A 27 -2.01 -9.24 -13.51
N ARG A 28 -2.76 -8.30 -14.10
CA ARG A 28 -3.10 -8.32 -15.54
C ARG A 28 -2.04 -7.69 -16.42
N HIS A 29 -1.34 -6.67 -15.92
CA HIS A 29 -0.43 -5.84 -16.73
C HIS A 29 1.04 -5.98 -16.30
N GLY A 30 1.32 -6.64 -15.18
CA GLY A 30 2.67 -6.92 -14.71
C GLY A 30 2.98 -8.41 -14.75
N ALA A 31 4.27 -8.74 -14.79
CA ALA A 31 4.76 -10.09 -14.48
C ALA A 31 4.69 -10.35 -12.96
N VAL A 32 3.54 -10.06 -12.34
CA VAL A 32 3.32 -10.10 -10.90
C VAL A 32 2.35 -11.23 -10.58
N THR A 33 2.77 -12.17 -9.73
CA THR A 33 1.86 -13.21 -9.24
C THR A 33 1.07 -12.69 -8.04
N MET A 34 -0.25 -12.69 -8.15
CA MET A 34 -1.13 -12.31 -7.04
C MET A 34 -1.32 -13.48 -6.06
N LEU A 35 -1.04 -13.25 -4.78
CA LEU A 35 -1.18 -14.24 -3.71
C LEU A 35 -2.49 -14.11 -2.92
N GLY A 36 -3.26 -13.03 -3.13
CA GLY A 36 -4.51 -12.78 -2.42
C GLY A 36 -4.31 -12.07 -1.08
N ASP A 37 -5.22 -12.31 -0.13
CA ASP A 37 -5.17 -11.74 1.23
C ASP A 37 -4.19 -12.55 2.10
N LEU A 38 -3.14 -11.95 2.65
CA LEU A 38 -2.26 -12.58 3.64
C LEU A 38 -2.79 -12.29 5.05
N ARG A 39 -3.08 -13.35 5.82
CA ARG A 39 -3.68 -13.25 7.15
C ARG A 39 -2.88 -13.98 8.21
N LEU A 40 -2.31 -15.13 7.84
CA LEU A 40 -1.64 -16.04 8.77
C LEU A 40 -0.11 -15.92 8.67
N PRO A 41 0.63 -16.22 9.76
CA PRO A 41 2.09 -16.22 9.74
C PRO A 41 2.69 -17.17 8.67
N ASP A 42 2.07 -18.33 8.47
CA ASP A 42 2.55 -19.32 7.50
C ASP A 42 2.36 -18.85 6.05
N GLU A 43 1.22 -18.23 5.74
CA GLU A 43 0.94 -17.63 4.42
C GLU A 43 1.96 -16.53 4.11
N LEU A 44 2.26 -15.71 5.11
CA LEU A 44 3.22 -14.63 5.02
C LEU A 44 4.65 -15.16 4.79
N SER A 45 5.06 -16.17 5.56
CA SER A 45 6.38 -16.80 5.40
C SER A 45 6.53 -17.41 4.00
N ALA A 46 5.51 -18.11 3.51
CA ALA A 46 5.49 -18.67 2.17
C ALA A 46 5.55 -17.58 1.08
N ALA A 47 4.82 -16.47 1.26
CA ALA A 47 4.83 -15.34 0.34
C ALA A 47 6.22 -14.68 0.27
N LEU A 48 6.87 -14.49 1.41
CA LEU A 48 8.21 -13.90 1.49
C LEU A 48 9.27 -14.79 0.84
N HIS A 49 9.25 -16.10 1.07
CA HIS A 49 10.16 -17.02 0.40
C HIS A 49 9.96 -17.04 -1.12
N ARG A 50 8.70 -17.03 -1.57
CA ARG A 50 8.40 -16.93 -3.01
C ARG A 50 8.93 -15.62 -3.62
N ALA A 51 8.84 -14.54 -2.86
CA ALA A 51 9.31 -13.21 -3.25
C ALA A 51 10.83 -13.11 -3.43
N GLU A 52 11.61 -14.01 -2.83
CA GLU A 52 13.07 -14.07 -3.05
C GLU A 52 13.40 -14.38 -4.52
N HIS A 53 12.49 -15.05 -5.25
CA HIS A 53 12.73 -15.56 -6.60
C HIS A 53 11.74 -15.07 -7.67
N ALA A 54 10.65 -14.42 -7.27
CA ALA A 54 9.62 -13.93 -8.19
C ALA A 54 9.05 -12.60 -7.72
N VAL A 55 8.44 -11.85 -8.63
CA VAL A 55 7.65 -10.67 -8.27
C VAL A 55 6.26 -11.15 -7.87
N VAL A 56 5.92 -10.97 -6.61
CA VAL A 56 4.62 -11.33 -6.04
C VAL A 56 3.95 -10.12 -5.45
N ALA A 57 2.62 -10.11 -5.47
CA ALA A 57 1.86 -9.11 -4.76
C ALA A 57 0.78 -9.74 -3.90
N ALA A 58 0.49 -9.09 -2.79
CA ALA A 58 -0.47 -9.52 -1.80
C ALA A 58 -1.28 -8.33 -1.28
N VAL A 59 -2.43 -8.64 -0.70
CA VAL A 59 -3.26 -7.69 0.02
C VAL A 59 -3.16 -8.00 1.50
N VAL A 60 -3.06 -6.96 2.32
CA VAL A 60 -3.22 -7.07 3.77
C VAL A 60 -4.31 -6.13 4.23
N ARG A 61 -5.19 -6.63 5.10
CA ARG A 61 -6.20 -5.84 5.77
C ARG A 61 -5.59 -5.15 6.98
N SER A 62 -4.72 -4.18 6.73
CA SER A 62 -4.18 -3.25 7.73
C SER A 62 -4.57 -1.83 7.35
N GLY A 63 -4.99 -1.00 8.31
CA GLY A 63 -5.20 0.42 8.05
C GLY A 63 -3.91 1.20 7.82
N GLU A 64 -2.77 0.69 8.27
CA GLU A 64 -1.51 1.44 8.35
C GLU A 64 -0.35 0.72 7.65
N SER A 65 0.52 1.52 7.01
CA SER A 65 1.81 1.14 6.39
C SER A 65 2.88 0.86 7.45
N LEU A 66 3.16 1.87 8.28
CA LEU A 66 4.32 1.93 9.17
C LEU A 66 4.30 0.86 10.27
N GLY A 67 3.12 0.39 10.66
CA GLY A 67 2.95 -0.68 11.64
C GLY A 67 2.99 -2.10 11.06
N LEU A 68 2.99 -2.27 9.73
CA LEU A 68 2.79 -3.59 9.12
C LEU A 68 4.01 -4.50 9.30
N ALA A 69 5.21 -3.99 9.02
CA ALA A 69 6.45 -4.77 9.19
C ALA A 69 6.68 -5.14 10.67
N ARG A 70 6.41 -4.21 11.59
CA ARG A 70 6.47 -4.47 13.03
C ARG A 70 5.46 -5.54 13.46
N ARG A 71 4.21 -5.46 13.00
CA ARG A 71 3.18 -6.47 13.29
C ARG A 71 3.60 -7.86 12.80
N TRP A 72 4.26 -7.94 11.66
CA TRP A 72 4.78 -9.20 11.15
C TRP A 72 5.93 -9.74 11.99
N GLN A 73 6.79 -8.88 12.51
CA GLN A 73 7.80 -9.26 13.49
C GLN A 73 7.16 -9.77 14.79
N ASP A 74 6.09 -9.13 15.26
CA ASP A 74 5.31 -9.59 16.43
C ASP A 74 4.68 -10.97 16.18
N MET A 75 4.41 -11.32 14.92
CA MET A 75 3.95 -12.65 14.49
C MET A 75 5.07 -13.68 14.32
N GLY A 76 6.33 -13.32 14.65
CA GLY A 76 7.49 -14.21 14.55
C GLY A 76 8.20 -14.21 13.19
N ILE A 77 7.86 -13.29 12.28
CA ILE A 77 8.55 -13.17 10.99
C ILE A 77 9.91 -12.50 11.20
N ALA A 78 10.98 -13.22 10.86
CA ALA A 78 12.33 -12.72 10.99
C ALA A 78 12.57 -11.50 10.09
N HIS A 79 13.19 -10.45 10.63
CA HIS A 79 13.49 -9.22 9.88
C HIS A 79 14.30 -9.49 8.60
N GLY A 80 15.31 -10.37 8.68
CA GLY A 80 16.11 -10.73 7.50
C GLY A 80 15.32 -11.41 6.39
N LEU A 81 14.15 -11.99 6.67
CA LEU A 81 13.26 -12.51 5.63
C LEU A 81 12.54 -11.38 4.88
N LEU A 82 12.16 -10.30 5.57
CA LEU A 82 11.56 -9.10 4.96
C LEU A 82 12.54 -8.39 4.03
N GLU A 83 13.81 -8.31 4.44
CA GLU A 83 14.89 -7.71 3.64
C GLU A 83 15.17 -8.53 2.38
N ARG A 84 15.36 -9.86 2.50
CA ARG A 84 15.61 -10.74 1.35
C ARG A 84 14.45 -10.73 0.36
N ALA A 85 13.21 -10.69 0.86
CA ALA A 85 12.02 -10.58 0.04
C ALA A 85 11.85 -9.20 -0.63
N SER A 86 12.75 -8.24 -0.38
CA SER A 86 12.68 -6.87 -0.91
C SER A 86 11.28 -6.27 -0.78
N LEU A 87 10.68 -6.41 0.41
CA LEU A 87 9.32 -5.99 0.71
C LEU A 87 9.10 -4.49 0.41
N ALA A 88 8.12 -4.19 -0.43
CA ALA A 88 7.54 -2.87 -0.58
C ALA A 88 6.10 -2.86 -0.05
N VAL A 89 5.77 -1.87 0.78
CA VAL A 89 4.41 -1.66 1.30
C VAL A 89 3.79 -0.48 0.58
N VAL A 90 2.62 -0.70 0.00
CA VAL A 90 1.84 0.29 -0.73
C VAL A 90 0.55 0.54 0.05
N THR A 91 0.43 1.71 0.65
CA THR A 91 -0.75 2.11 1.42
C THR A 91 -1.67 2.96 0.58
N LEU A 92 -2.93 2.56 0.53
CA LEU A 92 -3.98 3.22 -0.23
C LEU A 92 -4.96 3.92 0.70
N ARG A 93 -5.22 5.21 0.43
CA ARG A 93 -6.33 5.97 1.01
C ARG A 93 -7.20 6.52 -0.09
N ARG A 94 -8.52 6.49 0.12
CA ARG A 94 -9.50 7.03 -0.81
C ARG A 94 -10.18 8.20 -0.12
N LEU A 95 -10.06 9.40 -0.69
CA LEU A 95 -10.61 10.63 -0.13
C LEU A 95 -11.67 11.20 -1.05
N PRO A 96 -12.84 11.61 -0.52
CA PRO A 96 -13.84 12.29 -1.33
C PRO A 96 -13.32 13.64 -1.81
N ARG A 97 -13.67 13.99 -3.04
CA ARG A 97 -13.44 15.34 -3.57
C ARG A 97 -14.32 16.34 -2.83
N ALA A 98 -13.80 17.55 -2.64
CA ALA A 98 -14.57 18.65 -2.07
C ALA A 98 -15.72 19.09 -2.98
N SER A 99 -15.63 18.84 -4.29
CA SER A 99 -16.68 19.15 -5.26
C SER A 99 -16.80 18.02 -6.29
N PRO A 100 -18.01 17.47 -6.51
CA PRO A 100 -18.25 16.49 -7.56
C PRO A 100 -17.93 17.09 -8.93
N ARG A 101 -17.41 16.26 -9.83
CA ARG A 101 -17.13 16.63 -11.22
C ARG A 101 -17.80 15.64 -12.15
N THR A 102 -18.45 16.13 -13.19
CA THR A 102 -19.10 15.28 -14.20
C THR A 102 -18.10 14.46 -15.03
N ASP A 103 -16.83 14.86 -15.06
CA ASP A 103 -15.77 14.28 -15.88
C ASP A 103 -14.70 13.51 -15.08
N ALA A 104 -14.86 13.34 -13.76
CA ALA A 104 -13.88 12.69 -12.92
C ALA A 104 -14.53 11.82 -11.83
N PRO A 105 -13.83 10.80 -11.30
CA PRO A 105 -14.31 10.06 -10.15
C PRO A 105 -14.50 10.98 -8.95
N ASP A 106 -15.54 10.72 -8.15
CA ASP A 106 -15.87 11.48 -6.94
C ASP A 106 -14.80 11.39 -5.86
N ASP A 107 -13.92 10.39 -5.95
CA ASP A 107 -12.84 10.18 -4.99
C ASP A 107 -11.46 10.28 -5.62
N ILE A 108 -10.49 10.65 -4.79
CA ILE A 108 -9.07 10.68 -5.10
C ILE A 108 -8.40 9.54 -4.34
N LEU A 109 -7.64 8.71 -5.06
CA LEU A 109 -6.80 7.67 -4.47
C LEU A 109 -5.42 8.28 -4.20
N VAL A 110 -5.03 8.29 -2.92
CA VAL A 110 -3.72 8.72 -2.43
C VAL A 110 -2.91 7.48 -2.09
N VAL A 111 -1.63 7.49 -2.47
CA VAL A 111 -0.77 6.31 -2.42
C VAL A 111 0.56 6.64 -1.78
N GLU A 112 0.89 5.92 -0.72
CA GLU A 112 2.22 5.93 -0.14
C GLU A 112 2.94 4.61 -0.45
N VAL A 113 4.19 4.70 -0.89
CA VAL A 113 5.04 3.53 -1.15
C VAL A 113 6.27 3.56 -0.26
N LEU A 114 6.34 2.62 0.67
CA LEU A 114 7.51 2.33 1.49
C LEU A 114 8.32 1.20 0.86
N GLU A 115 9.57 1.47 0.54
CA GLU A 115 10.54 0.50 0.05
C GLU A 115 11.21 -0.29 1.18
N PRO A 116 11.97 -1.36 0.84
CA PRO A 116 12.80 -2.06 1.81
C PRO A 116 13.67 -1.08 2.61
N GLY A 117 13.74 -1.29 3.93
CA GLY A 117 14.47 -0.38 4.83
C GLY A 117 13.67 0.86 5.26
N GLY A 118 12.40 0.98 4.88
CA GLY A 118 11.51 2.06 5.33
C GLY A 118 11.68 3.38 4.56
N VAL A 119 12.35 3.35 3.42
CA VAL A 119 12.55 4.52 2.57
C VAL A 119 11.25 4.84 1.82
N LEU A 120 10.77 6.07 1.93
CA LEU A 120 9.63 6.55 1.15
C LEU A 120 10.04 6.75 -0.31
N ARG A 121 9.34 6.09 -1.23
CA ARG A 121 9.52 6.28 -2.68
C ARG A 121 8.61 7.36 -3.24
N THR A 122 7.47 7.58 -2.61
CA THR A 122 6.53 8.68 -2.88
C THR A 122 6.61 9.70 -1.75
N SER A 123 5.86 10.81 -1.86
CA SER A 123 5.51 11.59 -0.67
C SER A 123 4.78 10.73 0.35
N SER A 124 4.83 11.13 1.61
CA SER A 124 3.97 10.54 2.64
C SER A 124 2.49 10.81 2.34
N LEU A 125 1.59 9.98 2.89
CA LEU A 125 0.14 10.23 2.77
C LEU A 125 -0.23 11.64 3.26
N VAL A 126 0.37 12.09 4.35
CA VAL A 126 0.08 13.40 4.97
C VAL A 126 0.50 14.54 4.05
N GLU A 127 1.71 14.48 3.46
CA GLU A 127 2.19 15.52 2.55
C GLU A 127 1.32 15.62 1.29
N GLU A 128 0.99 14.48 0.69
CA GLU A 128 0.15 14.44 -0.51
C GLU A 128 -1.24 15.02 -0.21
N VAL A 129 -1.83 14.66 0.93
CA VAL A 129 -3.15 15.15 1.32
C VAL A 129 -3.13 16.63 1.70
N ARG A 130 -2.07 17.13 2.36
CA ARG A 130 -1.89 18.57 2.62
C ARG A 130 -1.87 19.36 1.31
N ALA A 131 -1.19 18.85 0.28
CA ALA A 131 -1.20 19.48 -1.04
C ALA A 131 -2.62 19.47 -1.66
N LEU A 132 -3.35 18.36 -1.57
CA LEU A 132 -4.73 18.27 -2.06
C LEU A 132 -5.69 19.23 -1.34
N VAL A 133 -5.55 19.39 -0.02
CA VAL A 133 -6.32 20.37 0.75
C VAL A 133 -5.97 21.80 0.36
N ALA A 134 -4.68 22.12 0.20
CA ALA A 134 -4.24 23.46 -0.21
C ALA A 134 -4.79 23.86 -1.59
N THR A 135 -5.00 22.89 -2.50
CA THR A 135 -5.62 23.13 -3.81
C THR A 135 -7.15 23.15 -3.79
N GLY A 136 -7.79 22.85 -2.65
CA GLY A 136 -9.24 22.75 -2.52
C GLY A 136 -9.84 21.50 -3.17
N LEU A 137 -9.02 20.51 -3.57
CA LEU A 137 -9.51 19.26 -4.16
C LEU A 137 -10.12 18.32 -3.12
N VAL A 138 -9.67 18.41 -1.87
CA VAL A 138 -10.15 17.61 -0.73
C VAL A 138 -10.40 18.56 0.44
N THR A 139 -11.43 18.31 1.25
CA THR A 139 -11.70 19.10 2.45
C THR A 139 -10.78 18.71 3.61
N GLU A 140 -10.50 19.64 4.51
CA GLU A 140 -9.70 19.36 5.71
C GLU A 140 -10.36 18.30 6.62
N GLU A 141 -11.69 18.28 6.69
CA GLU A 141 -12.46 17.25 7.39
C GLU A 141 -12.25 15.86 6.79
N ALA A 142 -12.33 15.75 5.45
CA ALA A 142 -12.10 14.49 4.75
C ALA A 142 -10.66 14.00 4.95
N ALA A 143 -9.69 14.90 4.96
CA ALA A 143 -8.30 14.60 5.24
C ALA A 143 -8.12 14.01 6.66
N ARG A 144 -8.62 14.68 7.69
CA ARG A 144 -8.56 14.22 9.09
C ARG A 144 -9.23 12.87 9.31
N PHE A 145 -10.35 12.62 8.64
CA PHE A 145 -11.07 11.35 8.79
C PHE A 145 -10.35 10.18 8.11
N ASN A 146 -9.80 10.40 6.92
CA ASN A 146 -9.31 9.31 6.08
C ASN A 146 -7.81 9.03 6.22
N VAL A 147 -7.01 9.96 6.73
CA VAL A 147 -5.54 9.86 6.75
C VAL A 147 -5.05 9.93 8.20
N PRO A 148 -4.42 8.87 8.71
CA PRO A 148 -3.80 8.89 10.04
C PRO A 148 -2.79 10.03 10.15
N ASP A 149 -2.68 10.62 11.33
CA ASP A 149 -1.70 11.65 11.67
C ASP A 149 -1.84 12.97 10.86
N TYR A 150 -2.92 13.13 10.09
CA TYR A 150 -3.28 14.41 9.50
C TYR A 150 -3.87 15.32 10.59
N ALA A 151 -3.02 16.19 11.15
CA ALA A 151 -3.39 17.25 12.11
C ALA A 151 -3.49 18.62 11.43
#